data_AF-A0A8H6NJU7-F1
#
_entry.id   AF-A0A8H6NJU7-F1
#
_cell.length_a   1.000
_cell.length_b   1.000
_cell.length_c   1.000
_cell.angle_alpha   90.00
_cell.angle_beta   90.00
_cell.angle_gamma   90.00
#
_symmetry.space_group_name_H-M   'P 1'
#
loop_
_entity.id
_entity.type
_entity.pdbx_description
1 polymer ?
#
loop_
_entity_poly.entity_id
_entity_poly.type
_entity_poly.pdbx_seq_one_letter_code
_entity_poly.pdbx_strand_id
1 'polypeptide(L)'
;MEESTRPHIARVSESALAAIGSLDSLEQLCLTAGSLKGLKRLKRLAISRDTYPVPLNLEEPEYYYEIKLADPEDHKLAKKRNWMNELEPIEDPDSETVYEIDQIWEYAHRYRMFKQAEKYAEVIPTLEWVYCGEWPMKLVGGPLDANASRDRQTRRKIAWPLAKARDPCWSYLRRTFGMGREED
;
A
#
# COMPACT_ATOMS: atom_id res chain seq x y z
N MET A 1 -12.24 -21.51 23.66
CA MET A 1 -11.77 -20.84 22.44
C MET A 1 -10.30 -20.52 22.64
N GLU A 2 -9.43 -21.10 21.83
CA GLU A 2 -7.98 -21.03 21.99
C GLU A 2 -7.42 -19.64 21.68
N GLU A 3 -6.62 -19.12 22.61
CA GLU A 3 -5.88 -17.85 22.57
C GLU A 3 -4.91 -17.73 21.38
N SER A 4 -4.61 -18.86 20.71
CA SER A 4 -3.72 -19.02 19.55
C SER A 4 -4.28 -18.45 18.22
N THR A 5 -5.53 -18.00 18.19
CA THR A 5 -6.19 -17.49 16.97
C THR A 5 -6.18 -15.97 16.83
N ARG A 6 -5.75 -15.23 17.86
CA ARG A 6 -5.70 -13.76 17.82
C ARG A 6 -4.45 -13.28 17.07
N PRO A 7 -4.57 -12.35 16.11
CA PRO A 7 -3.41 -11.84 15.39
C PRO A 7 -2.47 -11.11 16.35
N HIS A 8 -1.17 -11.43 16.29
CA HIS A 8 -0.14 -10.66 17.00
C HIS A 8 0.10 -9.34 16.26
N ILE A 9 -0.46 -8.25 16.79
CA ILE A 9 -0.38 -6.93 16.18
C ILE A 9 0.58 -6.08 16.99
N ALA A 10 1.68 -5.68 16.38
CA ALA A 10 2.57 -4.65 16.92
C ALA A 10 2.13 -3.30 16.35
N ARG A 11 1.99 -2.29 17.23
CA ARG A 11 1.64 -0.91 16.86
C ARG A 11 2.74 0.01 17.37
N VAL A 12 3.20 0.92 16.53
CA VAL A 12 4.00 2.06 16.99
C VAL A 12 3.02 3.06 17.58
N SER A 13 3.26 3.54 18.81
CA SER A 13 2.38 4.53 19.44
C SER A 13 2.52 5.89 18.78
N GLU A 14 1.44 6.69 18.80
CA GLU A 14 1.48 8.08 18.33
C GLU A 14 2.52 8.90 19.09
N SER A 15 2.71 8.64 20.39
CA SER A 15 3.76 9.26 21.20
C SER A 15 5.17 8.95 20.70
N ALA A 16 5.42 7.72 20.24
CA ALA A 16 6.71 7.33 19.68
C ALA A 16 6.93 7.99 18.31
N LEU A 17 5.89 8.11 17.49
CA LEU A 17 5.96 8.83 16.22
C LEU A 17 6.16 10.33 16.42
N ALA A 18 5.45 10.95 17.37
CA ALA A 18 5.60 12.36 17.72
C ALA A 18 7.00 12.68 18.24
N ALA A 19 7.57 11.80 19.08
CA ALA A 19 8.94 11.93 19.57
C ALA A 19 9.98 11.82 18.45
N ILE A 20 9.73 11.01 17.43
CA ILE A 20 10.58 10.95 16.23
C ILE A 20 10.38 12.22 15.38
N GLY A 21 9.14 12.68 15.22
CA GLY A 21 8.82 13.89 14.44
C GLY A 21 9.33 15.18 15.06
N SER A 22 9.55 15.21 16.38
CA SER A 22 10.16 16.35 17.07
C SER A 22 11.68 16.44 16.91
N LEU A 23 12.32 15.51 16.20
CA LEU A 23 13.75 15.53 15.94
C LEU A 23 14.04 16.44 14.74
N ASP A 24 14.41 17.68 15.04
CA ASP A 24 14.73 18.77 14.10
C ASP A 24 16.01 18.54 13.27
N SER A 25 16.82 17.52 13.62
CA SER A 25 18.02 17.10 12.88
C SER A 25 17.86 15.75 12.17
N LEU A 26 16.66 15.16 12.13
CA LEU A 26 16.45 13.82 11.61
C LEU A 26 16.42 13.82 10.08
N GLU A 27 17.58 13.63 9.46
CA GLU A 27 17.71 13.56 8.00
C GLU A 27 17.35 12.17 7.44
N GLN A 28 17.51 11.12 8.25
CA GLN A 28 17.31 9.73 7.84
C GLN A 28 16.70 8.91 8.99
N LEU A 29 15.51 8.36 8.76
CA LEU A 29 14.85 7.43 9.68
C LEU A 29 14.87 6.01 9.09
N CYS A 30 15.78 5.18 9.59
CA CYS A 30 15.83 3.77 9.24
C CYS A 30 15.09 2.94 10.30
N LEU A 31 13.81 2.66 10.05
CA LEU A 31 13.05 1.70 10.86
C LEU A 31 13.45 0.27 10.47
N THR A 32 14.56 -0.20 11.02
CA THR A 32 14.84 -1.63 11.05
C THR A 32 13.92 -2.26 12.08
N ALA A 33 12.73 -2.71 11.67
CA ALA A 33 12.10 -3.84 12.32
C ALA A 33 13.08 -5.01 12.17
N GLY A 34 13.97 -5.18 13.16
CA GLY A 34 15.29 -5.83 13.05
C GLY A 34 15.36 -6.87 11.95
N SER A 35 15.81 -6.47 10.75
CA SER A 35 15.80 -7.29 9.55
C SER A 35 14.39 -7.79 9.18
N LEU A 36 13.74 -7.26 8.13
CA LEU A 36 12.51 -7.88 7.59
C LEU A 36 12.73 -9.37 7.20
N LYS A 37 13.99 -9.80 7.00
CA LYS A 37 14.44 -11.21 6.93
C LYS A 37 14.11 -12.06 8.16
N GLY A 38 13.76 -11.46 9.31
CA GLY A 38 13.39 -12.12 10.57
C GLY A 38 11.88 -12.25 10.78
N LEU A 39 11.07 -11.49 10.06
CA LEU A 39 9.60 -11.53 10.11
C LEU A 39 9.05 -12.71 9.30
N LYS A 40 9.58 -13.91 9.57
CA LYS A 40 9.31 -15.15 8.82
C LYS A 40 7.82 -15.51 8.74
N ARG A 41 7.01 -15.00 9.67
CA ARG A 41 5.55 -15.26 9.75
C ARG A 41 4.70 -14.05 9.39
N LEU A 42 5.28 -12.92 8.97
CA LEU A 42 4.51 -11.72 8.63
C LEU A 42 3.77 -11.94 7.31
N LYS A 43 2.44 -12.05 7.42
CA LYS A 43 1.55 -12.25 6.28
C LYS A 43 0.83 -10.98 5.83
N ARG A 44 0.73 -9.98 6.71
CA ARG A 44 -0.02 -8.75 6.46
C ARG A 44 0.80 -7.55 6.90
N LEU A 45 0.94 -6.56 6.04
CA LEU A 45 1.65 -5.31 6.31
C LEU A 45 0.72 -4.13 6.03
N ALA A 46 0.55 -3.23 6.99
CA ALA A 46 -0.19 -1.99 6.78
C ALA A 46 0.77 -0.81 7.03
N ILE A 47 0.88 0.06 6.04
CA ILE A 47 1.56 1.34 6.13
C ILE A 47 0.49 2.38 5.77
N SER A 48 0.18 3.27 6.71
CA SER A 48 -0.75 4.35 6.43
C SER A 48 -0.09 5.32 5.45
N ARG A 49 -0.86 5.77 4.45
CA ARG A 49 -0.44 6.69 3.38
C ARG A 49 0.62 6.14 2.43
N ASP A 50 1.03 7.02 1.52
CA ASP A 50 2.02 6.74 0.50
C ASP A 50 3.40 6.50 1.11
N THR A 51 4.21 5.77 0.37
CA THR A 51 5.56 5.33 0.76
C THR A 51 6.64 5.97 -0.10
N TYR A 52 6.26 6.97 -0.89
CA TYR A 52 7.15 7.76 -1.74
C TYR A 52 7.02 9.26 -1.41
N PRO A 53 8.06 10.08 -1.66
CA PRO A 53 7.99 11.52 -1.42
C PRO A 53 6.91 12.15 -2.30
N VAL A 54 5.96 12.83 -1.68
CA VAL A 54 4.95 13.63 -2.40
C VAL A 54 5.67 14.79 -3.09
N PRO A 55 5.50 15.01 -4.41
CA PRO A 55 6.25 16.02 -5.17
C PRO A 55 5.83 17.47 -4.88
N LEU A 56 5.01 17.69 -3.86
CA LEU A 56 4.44 18.98 -3.50
C LEU A 56 4.78 19.28 -2.04
N ASN A 57 5.32 20.47 -1.77
CA ASN A 57 5.48 21.01 -0.42
C ASN A 57 4.11 21.44 0.12
N LEU A 58 3.19 20.49 0.33
CA LEU A 58 1.88 20.75 0.90
C LEU A 58 1.99 20.87 2.41
N GLU A 59 1.31 21.87 2.98
CA GLU A 59 1.23 22.05 4.43
C GLU A 59 0.48 20.90 5.11
N GLU A 60 -0.58 20.38 4.46
CA GLU A 60 -1.32 19.20 4.90
C GLU A 60 -1.20 18.09 3.83
N PRO A 61 -0.58 16.93 4.16
CA PRO A 61 -0.42 15.84 3.21
C PRO A 61 -1.73 15.24 2.70
N GLU A 62 -2.85 15.48 3.38
CA GLU A 62 -4.21 15.08 3.00
C GLU A 62 -4.63 15.69 1.66
N TYR A 63 -4.27 16.97 1.42
CA TYR A 63 -4.58 17.67 0.18
C TYR A 63 -4.01 16.98 -1.06
N TYR A 64 -2.94 16.20 -0.89
CA TYR A 64 -2.37 15.43 -1.99
C TYR A 64 -3.40 14.48 -2.63
N TYR A 65 -4.26 13.87 -1.82
CA TYR A 65 -5.27 12.91 -2.26
C TYR A 65 -6.53 13.56 -2.83
N GLU A 66 -6.70 14.86 -2.60
CA GLU A 66 -7.84 15.67 -3.06
C GLU A 66 -7.52 16.42 -4.36
N ILE A 67 -6.33 17.01 -4.48
CA ILE A 67 -5.97 17.86 -5.63
C ILE A 67 -5.70 17.02 -6.90
N LYS A 68 -5.22 15.78 -6.75
CA LYS A 68 -5.03 14.80 -7.86
C LYS A 68 -4.36 15.35 -9.13
N LEU A 69 -3.24 16.06 -8.99
CA LEU A 69 -2.49 16.61 -10.13
C LEU A 69 -1.73 15.52 -10.89
N ALA A 70 -1.97 15.39 -12.20
CA ALA A 70 -1.23 14.45 -13.06
C ALA A 70 -0.17 15.14 -13.91
N ASP A 71 1.07 14.66 -13.84
CA ASP A 71 2.18 15.09 -14.70
C ASP A 71 2.35 14.17 -15.94
N PRO A 72 3.25 14.50 -16.89
CA PRO A 72 3.48 13.64 -18.06
C PRO A 72 3.95 12.22 -17.73
N GLU A 73 4.54 11.99 -16.57
CA GLU A 73 4.96 10.67 -16.12
C GLU A 73 3.78 9.87 -15.55
N ASP A 74 2.84 10.52 -14.86
CA ASP A 74 1.56 9.92 -14.46
C ASP A 74 0.82 9.35 -15.67
N HIS A 75 0.79 10.07 -16.78
CA HIS A 75 0.17 9.59 -18.02
C HIS A 75 0.81 8.30 -18.54
N LYS A 76 2.12 8.12 -18.35
CA LYS A 76 2.82 6.88 -18.71
C LYS A 76 2.53 5.77 -17.70
N LEU A 77 2.52 6.09 -16.41
CA LEU A 77 2.28 5.13 -15.33
C LEU A 77 0.84 4.63 -15.33
N ALA A 78 -0.15 5.49 -15.58
CA ALA A 78 -1.56 5.15 -15.67
C ALA A 78 -1.84 4.07 -16.73
N LYS A 79 -1.05 4.08 -17.82
CA LYS A 79 -1.14 3.08 -18.90
C LYS A 79 -0.44 1.76 -18.55
N LYS A 80 0.41 1.73 -17.52
CA LYS A 80 1.04 0.48 -17.06
C LYS A 80 -0.01 -0.37 -16.36
N ARG A 81 -0.08 -1.64 -16.76
CA ARG A 81 -1.16 -2.57 -16.35
C ARG A 81 -2.56 -2.11 -16.77
N ASN A 82 -2.69 -1.53 -17.97
CA ASN A 82 -4.00 -1.23 -18.55
C ASN A 82 -4.99 -2.41 -18.44
N TRP A 83 -4.53 -3.63 -18.73
CA TRP A 83 -5.33 -4.86 -18.57
C TRP A 83 -5.95 -5.02 -17.16
N MET A 84 -5.28 -4.55 -16.10
CA MET A 84 -5.80 -4.59 -14.74
C MET A 84 -6.77 -3.44 -14.48
N ASN A 85 -6.55 -2.28 -15.11
CA ASN A 85 -7.48 -1.15 -15.04
C ASN A 85 -8.79 -1.45 -15.78
N GLU A 86 -8.74 -2.23 -16.86
CA GLU A 86 -9.91 -2.72 -17.58
C GLU A 86 -10.69 -3.76 -16.76
N LEU A 87 -10.00 -4.65 -16.04
CA LEU A 87 -10.64 -5.68 -15.19
C LEU A 87 -11.17 -5.13 -13.86
N GLU A 88 -10.41 -4.24 -13.24
CA GLU A 88 -10.68 -3.64 -11.93
C GLU A 88 -10.62 -2.11 -12.07
N PRO A 89 -11.63 -1.50 -12.73
CA PRO A 89 -11.67 -0.06 -12.92
C PRO A 89 -11.79 0.64 -11.56
N ILE A 90 -11.22 1.85 -11.47
CA ILE A 90 -11.36 2.65 -10.26
C ILE A 90 -12.73 3.31 -10.27
N GLU A 91 -13.50 3.08 -9.21
CA GLU A 91 -14.80 3.73 -9.00
C GLU A 91 -14.57 4.92 -8.05
N ASP A 92 -15.05 6.10 -8.44
CA ASP A 92 -15.17 7.23 -7.53
C ASP A 92 -16.64 7.31 -7.09
N PRO A 93 -16.99 6.85 -5.88
CA PRO A 93 -18.38 6.80 -5.44
C PRO A 93 -18.96 8.19 -5.20
N ASP A 94 -18.11 9.22 -5.07
CA ASP A 94 -18.49 10.58 -4.68
C ASP A 94 -18.54 11.52 -5.89
N SER A 95 -18.26 11.05 -7.11
CA SER A 95 -18.15 11.88 -8.30
C SER A 95 -19.25 11.61 -9.34
N GLU A 96 -20.06 12.64 -9.63
CA GLU A 96 -20.99 12.64 -10.78
C GLU A 96 -20.25 12.80 -12.12
N THR A 97 -19.02 13.33 -12.11
CA THR A 97 -18.18 13.56 -13.29
C THR A 97 -16.72 13.25 -13.00
N VAL A 98 -16.23 12.12 -13.50
CA VAL A 98 -14.81 11.75 -13.39
C VAL A 98 -14.00 12.62 -14.35
N TYR A 99 -13.20 13.55 -13.82
CA TYR A 99 -12.24 14.28 -14.64
C TYR A 99 -11.15 13.32 -15.14
N GLU A 100 -10.79 13.43 -16.42
CA GLU A 100 -9.76 12.56 -17.03
C GLU A 100 -8.44 12.63 -16.25
N ILE A 101 -8.08 13.81 -15.74
CA ILE A 101 -6.86 14.03 -14.98
C ILE A 101 -6.85 13.27 -13.64
N ASP A 102 -7.99 13.23 -12.95
CA ASP A 102 -8.15 12.51 -11.69
C ASP A 102 -7.98 11.01 -11.92
N GLN A 103 -8.57 10.50 -13.00
CA GLN A 103 -8.46 9.09 -13.35
C GLN A 103 -7.01 8.71 -13.71
N ILE A 104 -6.30 9.57 -14.44
CA ILE A 104 -4.87 9.37 -14.73
C ILE A 104 -4.07 9.31 -13.44
N TRP A 105 -4.31 10.25 -12.52
CA TRP A 105 -3.64 10.28 -11.23
C TRP A 105 -3.93 9.00 -10.42
N GLU A 106 -5.19 8.59 -10.31
CA GLU A 106 -5.60 7.39 -9.55
C GLU A 106 -4.95 6.11 -10.09
N TYR A 107 -4.90 5.93 -11.42
CA TYR A 107 -4.22 4.78 -12.00
C TYR A 107 -2.70 4.83 -11.83
N ALA A 108 -2.08 6.01 -11.96
CA ALA A 108 -0.66 6.18 -11.73
C ALA A 108 -0.28 5.93 -10.26
N HIS A 109 -1.05 6.48 -9.32
CA HIS A 109 -0.93 6.27 -7.89
C HIS A 109 -1.06 4.79 -7.52
N ARG A 110 -2.13 4.12 -7.99
CA ARG A 110 -2.34 2.69 -7.80
C ARG A 110 -1.17 1.86 -8.31
N TYR A 111 -0.64 2.18 -9.49
CA TYR A 111 0.54 1.52 -10.04
C TYR A 111 1.77 1.68 -9.12
N ARG A 112 2.02 2.88 -8.59
CA ARG A 112 3.12 3.13 -7.64
C ARG A 112 2.97 2.27 -6.38
N MET A 113 1.78 2.23 -5.79
CA MET A 113 1.51 1.41 -4.60
C MET A 113 1.68 -0.08 -4.87
N PHE A 114 1.26 -0.56 -6.05
CA PHE A 114 1.49 -1.95 -6.45
C PHE A 114 2.97 -2.28 -6.55
N LYS A 115 3.76 -1.40 -7.20
CA LYS A 115 5.21 -1.61 -7.31
C LYS A 115 5.89 -1.61 -5.95
N GLN A 116 5.42 -0.80 -5.01
CA GLN A 116 5.95 -0.81 -3.66
C GLN A 116 5.59 -2.10 -2.90
N ALA A 117 4.33 -2.51 -2.93
CA ALA A 117 3.87 -3.76 -2.30
C ALA A 117 4.65 -4.98 -2.82
N GLU A 118 4.98 -5.00 -4.10
CA GLU A 118 5.80 -6.05 -4.72
C GLU A 118 7.24 -6.05 -4.20
N LYS A 119 7.87 -4.87 -4.00
CA LYS A 119 9.19 -4.78 -3.36
C LYS A 119 9.15 -5.32 -1.92
N TYR A 120 8.07 -5.07 -1.17
CA TYR A 120 7.90 -5.66 0.15
C TYR A 120 7.80 -7.19 0.08
N ALA A 121 7.08 -7.73 -0.89
CA ALA A 121 6.96 -9.17 -1.10
C ALA A 121 8.29 -9.85 -1.51
N GLU A 122 9.17 -9.13 -2.21
CA GLU A 122 10.51 -9.60 -2.56
C GLU A 122 11.39 -9.80 -1.31
N VAL A 123 11.21 -8.97 -0.28
CA VAL A 123 11.98 -9.04 0.98
C VAL A 123 11.28 -9.91 2.04
N ILE A 124 9.94 -10.03 1.99
CA ILE A 124 9.11 -10.79 2.92
C ILE A 124 8.32 -11.87 2.13
N PRO A 125 8.90 -13.05 1.88
CA PRO A 125 8.27 -14.06 1.02
C PRO A 125 6.93 -14.60 1.55
N THR A 126 6.68 -14.51 2.85
CA THR A 126 5.41 -14.92 3.48
C THR A 126 4.33 -13.85 3.45
N LEU A 127 4.62 -12.66 2.92
CA LEU A 127 3.66 -11.56 2.81
C LEU A 127 2.57 -11.89 1.80
N GLU A 128 1.31 -11.94 2.25
CA GLU A 128 0.14 -12.30 1.46
C GLU A 128 -0.77 -11.08 1.21
N TRP A 129 -0.63 -10.04 2.02
CA TRP A 129 -1.48 -8.86 2.00
C TRP A 129 -0.71 -7.60 2.39
N VAL A 130 -1.02 -6.49 1.72
CA VAL A 130 -0.44 -5.17 1.99
C VAL A 130 -1.54 -4.11 1.94
N TYR A 131 -1.46 -3.11 2.81
CA TYR A 131 -2.13 -1.83 2.64
C TYR A 131 -1.09 -0.73 2.65
N CYS A 132 -1.02 0.05 1.58
CA CYS A 132 -0.24 1.27 1.50
C CYS A 132 -0.85 2.21 0.47
N GLY A 133 -0.74 3.53 0.71
CA GLY A 133 -1.41 4.55 -0.09
C GLY A 133 -2.90 4.28 -0.21
N GLU A 134 -3.57 3.94 0.88
CA GLU A 134 -5.03 3.70 0.91
C GLU A 134 -5.53 2.52 0.05
N TRP A 135 -4.63 1.71 -0.52
CA TRP A 135 -4.99 0.54 -1.31
C TRP A 135 -4.84 -0.76 -0.49
N PRO A 136 -5.94 -1.47 -0.15
CA PRO A 136 -5.85 -2.84 0.31
C PRO A 136 -5.54 -3.77 -0.87
N MET A 137 -4.51 -4.59 -0.73
CA MET A 137 -3.99 -5.42 -1.81
C MET A 137 -3.68 -6.84 -1.33
N LYS A 138 -4.02 -7.83 -2.15
CA LYS A 138 -3.49 -9.20 -2.02
C LYS A 138 -2.27 -9.37 -2.90
N LEU A 139 -1.32 -10.18 -2.43
CA LEU A 139 -0.15 -10.58 -3.20
C LEU A 139 -0.37 -11.98 -3.79
N VAL A 140 -0.58 -12.03 -5.11
CA VAL A 140 -0.81 -13.28 -5.85
C VAL A 140 0.49 -13.78 -6.48
N GLY A 141 0.65 -15.09 -6.62
CA GLY A 141 1.80 -15.64 -7.35
C GLY A 141 1.77 -15.18 -8.81
N GLY A 142 2.84 -14.54 -9.28
CA GLY A 142 2.94 -14.09 -10.66
C GLY A 142 2.98 -15.26 -11.67
N PRO A 143 2.78 -14.97 -12.96
CA PRO A 143 2.94 -15.94 -14.03
C PRO A 143 4.30 -16.64 -13.92
N LEU A 144 4.35 -17.93 -14.22
CA LEU A 144 5.62 -18.64 -14.38
C LEU A 144 6.33 -18.05 -15.60
N ASP A 145 7.46 -17.38 -15.40
CA ASP A 145 8.37 -17.09 -16.50
C ASP A 145 8.86 -18.43 -17.04
N ALA A 146 8.38 -18.83 -18.23
CA ALA A 146 8.75 -20.09 -18.88
C ALA A 146 10.26 -20.20 -19.16
N ASN A 147 10.99 -19.08 -19.13
CA ASN A 147 12.42 -18.97 -19.35
C ASN A 147 13.24 -18.72 -18.05
N ALA A 148 12.61 -18.68 -16.88
CA ALA A 148 13.36 -18.51 -15.63
C ALA A 148 14.07 -19.81 -15.26
N SER A 149 15.40 -19.75 -15.18
CA SER A 149 16.26 -20.85 -14.72
C SER A 149 15.75 -21.42 -13.39
N ARG A 150 15.72 -22.76 -13.28
CA ARG A 150 15.11 -23.53 -12.17
C ARG A 150 15.64 -23.17 -10.76
N ASP A 151 16.73 -22.42 -10.66
CA ASP A 151 17.38 -22.07 -9.37
C ASP A 151 16.82 -20.83 -8.65
N ARG A 152 15.93 -20.02 -9.25
CA ARG A 152 15.27 -18.90 -8.55
C ARG A 152 13.77 -19.11 -8.47
N GLN A 153 13.36 -20.14 -7.74
CA GLN A 153 11.96 -20.45 -7.48
C GLN A 153 11.36 -19.58 -6.37
N THR A 154 11.58 -18.27 -6.43
CA THR A 154 10.73 -17.31 -5.73
C THR A 154 9.78 -16.75 -6.78
N ARG A 155 8.57 -17.31 -6.86
CA ARG A 155 7.50 -16.77 -7.72
C ARG A 155 7.33 -15.30 -7.36
N ARG A 156 7.67 -14.40 -8.28
CA ARG A 156 7.51 -12.96 -8.05
C ARG A 156 6.03 -12.70 -7.78
N LYS A 157 5.71 -12.15 -6.62
CA LYS A 157 4.31 -11.84 -6.32
C LYS A 157 3.89 -10.57 -7.06
N ILE A 158 2.64 -10.54 -7.48
CA ILE A 158 2.01 -9.39 -8.10
C ILE A 158 0.98 -8.84 -7.12
N ALA A 159 0.97 -7.53 -6.91
CA ALA A 159 -0.07 -6.86 -6.13
C ALA A 159 -1.37 -6.77 -6.94
N TRP A 160 -2.49 -7.12 -6.29
CA TRP A 160 -3.83 -7.10 -6.85
C TRP A 160 -4.77 -6.33 -5.91
N PRO A 161 -5.59 -5.39 -6.42
CA PRO A 161 -6.47 -4.58 -5.57
C PRO A 161 -7.60 -5.40 -4.95
N LEU A 162 -7.97 -5.11 -3.71
CA LEU A 162 -9.12 -5.73 -3.02
C LEU A 162 -10.33 -4.81 -2.91
N ALA A 163 -10.19 -3.57 -3.37
CA ALA A 163 -11.23 -2.57 -3.44
C ALA A 163 -11.19 -1.91 -4.82
N LYS A 164 -12.32 -1.32 -5.23
CA LYS A 164 -12.42 -0.55 -6.47
C LYS A 164 -12.06 0.92 -6.30
N ALA A 165 -12.01 1.42 -5.07
CA ALA A 165 -11.61 2.77 -4.74
C ALA A 165 -10.50 2.72 -3.68
N ARG A 166 -9.80 3.85 -3.50
CA ARG A 166 -8.97 4.07 -2.30
C ARG A 166 -9.87 4.02 -1.08
N ASP A 167 -9.36 3.42 -0.01
CA ASP A 167 -10.03 3.36 1.28
C ASP A 167 -9.29 4.26 2.28
N PRO A 168 -9.70 5.54 2.41
CA PRO A 168 -9.12 6.46 3.39
C PRO A 168 -9.47 6.05 4.81
N CYS A 169 -10.50 5.21 4.96
CA CYS A 169 -11.05 4.88 6.26
C CYS A 169 -10.31 3.70 6.90
N TRP A 170 -9.96 3.93 8.16
CA TRP A 170 -9.55 2.96 9.15
C TRP A 170 -10.48 1.72 9.28
N SER A 171 -11.66 1.69 8.63
CA SER A 171 -12.67 0.64 8.74
C SER A 171 -12.26 -0.70 8.13
N TYR A 172 -11.59 -0.73 6.96
CA TYR A 172 -11.06 -1.99 6.41
C TYR A 172 -9.87 -2.52 7.21
N LEU A 173 -8.98 -1.63 7.69
CA LEU A 173 -7.91 -2.00 8.62
C LEU A 173 -8.46 -2.53 9.95
N ARG A 174 -9.53 -1.88 10.48
CA ARG A 174 -10.29 -2.34 11.65
C ARG A 174 -10.84 -3.74 11.47
N ARG A 175 -11.53 -4.02 10.36
CA ARG A 175 -12.05 -5.35 10.05
C ARG A 175 -10.94 -6.38 9.86
N THR A 176 -9.87 -6.00 9.16
CA THR A 176 -8.79 -6.93 8.75
C THR A 176 -7.85 -7.27 9.90
N PHE A 177 -7.62 -6.34 10.82
CA PHE A 177 -6.72 -6.50 11.95
C PHE A 177 -7.43 -6.45 13.31
N GLY A 178 -8.77 -6.45 13.38
CA GLY A 178 -9.50 -6.38 14.65
C GLY A 178 -9.13 -5.16 15.51
N MET A 179 -8.79 -4.03 14.87
CA MET A 179 -8.28 -2.84 15.55
C MET A 179 -9.40 -1.96 16.12
N GLY A 180 -10.19 -2.45 17.08
CA GLY A 180 -11.09 -1.60 17.89
C GLY A 180 -12.30 -2.35 18.47
N ARG A 181 -12.63 -2.04 19.73
CA ARG A 181 -13.96 -2.27 20.32
C ARG A 181 -14.93 -1.23 19.74
N GLU A 182 -16.18 -1.63 19.56
CA GLU A 182 -17.31 -0.71 19.44
C GLU A 182 -17.27 0.22 20.66
N GLU A 183 -17.09 1.50 20.44
CA GLU A 183 -17.56 2.52 21.36
C GLU A 183 -18.77 3.15 20.66
N ASP A 184 -19.90 3.05 21.35
CA ASP A 184 -21.24 3.51 21.00
C ASP A 184 -21.32 5.03 20.76
#